data_AF-A0A242MR19-F1
#
_entry.id   AF-A0A242MR19-F1
#
_cell.length_a   1.000
_cell.length_b   1.000
_cell.length_c   1.000
_cell.angle_alpha   90.00
_cell.angle_beta   90.00
_cell.angle_gamma   90.00
#
_symmetry.space_group_name_H-M   'P 1'
#
loop_
_entity.id
_entity.type
_entity.pdbx_description
1 polymer ?
#
loop_
_entity_poly.entity_id
_entity_poly.type
_entity_poly.pdbx_seq_one_letter_code
_entity_poly.pdbx_strand_id
1 'polypeptide(L)'
;MPILRRLLAAGVMREATTLTQLHEKRAAIQLKHVLNMLAVELGHFGWDACQAVVDTQAPAVIDRYRFDAGAFGDYEKVWFASAAESRDWQREHGGYIVEYGDQAVAILWRE
;
A
#
# COMPACT_ATOMS: atom_id res chain seq x y z
N MET A 1 -4.48 -10.62 -20.27
CA MET A 1 -4.68 -10.82 -18.81
C MET A 1 -3.36 -10.79 -18.07
N PRO A 2 -2.97 -9.65 -17.45
CA PRO A 2 -1.68 -9.49 -16.80
C PRO A 2 -1.51 -10.32 -15.53
N ILE A 3 -2.55 -10.39 -14.68
CA ILE A 3 -2.47 -11.02 -13.35
C ILE A 3 -2.23 -12.53 -13.45
N LEU A 4 -2.91 -13.25 -14.36
CA LEU A 4 -2.69 -14.70 -14.49
C LEU A 4 -1.28 -15.05 -14.96
N ARG A 5 -0.68 -14.21 -15.83
CA ARG A 5 0.70 -14.40 -16.25
C ARG A 5 1.67 -14.22 -15.09
N ARG A 6 1.41 -13.24 -14.22
CA ARG A 6 2.18 -13.01 -12.99
C ARG A 6 2.03 -14.16 -11.99
N LEU A 7 0.80 -14.63 -11.76
CA LEU A 7 0.54 -15.80 -10.90
C LEU A 7 1.26 -17.07 -11.39
N LEU A 8 1.27 -17.30 -12.71
CA LEU A 8 1.98 -18.41 -13.32
C LEU A 8 3.50 -18.28 -13.14
N ALA A 9 4.05 -17.10 -13.40
CA ALA A 9 5.48 -16.81 -13.22
C ALA A 9 5.92 -16.96 -11.75
N ALA A 10 5.08 -16.56 -10.81
CA ALA A 10 5.34 -16.68 -9.37
C ALA A 10 5.15 -18.11 -8.83
N GLY A 11 4.63 -19.06 -9.62
CA GLY A 11 4.49 -20.46 -9.22
C GLY A 11 3.56 -20.72 -8.04
N VAL A 12 2.65 -19.77 -7.74
CA VAL A 12 1.82 -19.80 -6.52
C VAL A 12 0.72 -20.88 -6.58
N MET A 13 0.20 -21.18 -7.77
CA MET A 13 -0.81 -22.22 -7.97
C MET A 13 -0.17 -23.48 -8.54
N ARG A 14 0.32 -24.35 -7.66
CA ARG A 14 1.06 -25.58 -8.03
C ARG A 14 0.30 -26.53 -8.95
N GLU A 15 -1.04 -26.51 -8.90
CA GLU A 15 -1.89 -27.35 -9.74
C GLU A 15 -2.09 -26.83 -11.18
N ALA A 16 -1.66 -25.61 -11.47
CA ALA A 16 -1.81 -24.99 -12.78
C ALA A 16 -0.43 -24.61 -13.31
N THR A 17 0.11 -25.44 -14.20
CA THR A 17 1.44 -25.25 -14.80
C THR A 17 1.39 -24.48 -16.12
N THR A 18 0.19 -24.20 -16.63
CA THR A 18 -0.03 -23.47 -17.87
C THR A 18 -1.01 -22.31 -17.69
N LEU A 19 -0.90 -21.31 -18.56
CA LEU A 19 -1.81 -20.16 -18.55
C LEU A 19 -3.27 -20.56 -18.82
N THR A 20 -3.49 -21.58 -19.66
CA THR A 20 -4.82 -22.10 -19.99
C THR A 20 -5.48 -22.74 -18.75
N GLN A 21 -4.78 -23.64 -18.06
CA GLN A 21 -5.29 -24.25 -16.82
C GLN A 21 -5.59 -23.21 -15.74
N LEU A 22 -4.72 -22.19 -15.63
CA LEU A 22 -4.93 -21.11 -14.68
C LEU A 22 -6.14 -20.23 -15.05
N HIS A 23 -6.38 -20.02 -16.35
CA HIS A 23 -7.56 -19.31 -16.85
C HIS A 23 -8.86 -20.06 -16.53
N GLU A 24 -8.86 -21.38 -16.71
CA GLU A 24 -10.00 -22.25 -16.36
C GLU A 24 -10.29 -22.20 -14.86
N LYS A 25 -9.24 -22.25 -14.02
CA LYS A 25 -9.33 -22.19 -12.56
C LYS A 25 -9.42 -20.78 -11.99
N ARG A 26 -9.60 -19.73 -12.81
CA ARG A 26 -9.53 -18.33 -12.33
C ARG A 26 -10.51 -18.00 -11.19
N ALA A 27 -11.64 -18.70 -11.12
CA ALA A 27 -12.62 -18.54 -10.06
C ALA A 27 -12.12 -19.06 -8.69
N ALA A 28 -11.12 -19.93 -8.66
CA ALA A 28 -10.48 -20.42 -7.44
C ALA A 28 -9.37 -19.48 -6.93
N ILE A 29 -9.06 -18.41 -7.66
CA ILE A 29 -8.05 -17.44 -7.24
C ILE A 29 -8.60 -16.61 -6.08
N GLN A 30 -8.07 -16.90 -4.90
CA GLN A 30 -8.28 -16.13 -3.68
C GLN A 30 -7.19 -15.08 -3.43
N LEU A 31 -7.48 -14.11 -2.57
CA LEU A 31 -6.57 -13.04 -2.15
C LEU A 31 -5.20 -13.57 -1.69
N LYS A 32 -5.16 -14.69 -0.97
CA LYS A 32 -3.90 -15.32 -0.52
C LYS A 32 -2.93 -15.63 -1.68
N HIS A 33 -3.45 -16.02 -2.85
CA HIS A 33 -2.58 -16.30 -3.99
C HIS A 33 -2.00 -15.01 -4.59
N VAL A 34 -2.79 -13.94 -4.60
CA VAL A 34 -2.35 -12.62 -5.09
C VAL A 34 -1.32 -12.03 -4.13
N LEU A 35 -1.55 -12.09 -2.82
CA LEU A 35 -0.59 -11.64 -1.81
C LEU A 35 0.71 -12.44 -1.89
N ASN A 36 0.62 -13.76 -2.05
CA ASN A 36 1.81 -14.60 -2.18
C ASN A 36 2.57 -14.32 -3.48
N MET A 37 1.87 -14.02 -4.58
CA MET A 37 2.49 -13.60 -5.84
C MET A 37 3.24 -12.29 -5.69
N LEU A 38 2.62 -11.28 -5.04
CA LEU A 38 3.27 -10.00 -4.78
C LEU A 38 4.51 -10.18 -3.90
N ALA A 39 4.43 -11.01 -2.86
CA ALA A 39 5.57 -11.32 -2.01
C ALA A 39 6.73 -11.94 -2.79
N VAL A 40 6.45 -12.91 -3.67
CA VAL A 40 7.46 -13.54 -4.54
C VAL A 40 8.09 -12.54 -5.50
N GLU A 41 7.31 -11.65 -6.10
CA GLU A 41 7.82 -10.60 -6.99
C GLU A 41 8.70 -9.58 -6.26
N LEU A 42 8.45 -9.36 -4.97
CA LEU A 42 9.30 -8.54 -4.09
C LEU A 42 10.54 -9.29 -3.58
N GLY A 43 10.75 -10.55 -3.99
CA GLY A 43 11.91 -11.36 -3.62
C GLY A 43 11.74 -12.13 -2.30
N HIS A 44 10.54 -12.16 -1.72
CA HIS A 44 10.25 -12.95 -0.53
C HIS A 44 9.79 -14.37 -0.89
N PHE A 45 10.04 -15.33 0.00
CA PHE A 45 9.61 -16.72 -0.22
C PHE A 45 8.08 -16.89 -0.26
N GLY A 46 7.35 -16.00 0.42
CA GLY A 46 5.90 -15.98 0.44
C GLY A 46 5.35 -14.85 1.29
N TRP A 47 4.02 -14.78 1.38
CA TRP A 47 3.34 -13.69 2.07
C TRP A 47 3.78 -13.52 3.51
N ASP A 48 3.91 -14.59 4.30
CA ASP A 48 4.29 -14.50 5.72
C ASP A 48 5.65 -13.81 5.93
N ALA A 49 6.62 -14.09 5.04
CA ALA A 49 7.94 -13.45 5.09
C ALA A 49 7.91 -11.98 4.65
N CYS A 50 7.07 -11.65 3.67
CA CYS A 50 6.85 -10.28 3.23
C CYS A 50 6.12 -9.47 4.30
N GLN A 51 5.10 -10.05 4.94
CA GLN A 51 4.29 -9.39 5.95
C GLN A 51 5.14 -8.97 7.15
N ALA A 52 6.03 -9.83 7.63
CA ALA A 52 6.94 -9.46 8.73
C ALA A 52 7.79 -8.23 8.41
N VAL A 53 8.19 -8.02 7.15
CA VAL A 53 8.92 -6.83 6.72
C VAL A 53 8.00 -5.61 6.65
N VAL A 54 6.80 -5.77 6.11
CA VAL A 54 5.78 -4.70 6.04
C VAL A 54 5.43 -4.21 7.45
N ASP A 55 5.26 -5.11 8.41
CA ASP A 55 4.93 -4.79 9.80
C ASP A 55 6.04 -4.01 10.52
N THR A 56 7.27 -4.01 10.00
CA THR A 56 8.38 -3.18 10.54
C THR A 56 8.42 -1.76 9.98
N GLN A 57 7.65 -1.47 8.92
CA GLN A 57 7.64 -0.16 8.29
C GLN A 57 6.86 0.85 9.15
N ALA A 58 7.32 2.10 9.15
CA ALA A 58 6.58 3.18 9.79
C ALA A 58 5.20 3.32 9.10
N PRO A 59 4.09 3.44 9.87
CA PRO A 59 2.76 3.65 9.30
C PRO A 59 2.70 4.84 8.32
N ALA A 60 3.56 5.84 8.57
CA ALA A 60 3.70 7.03 7.74
C ALA A 60 3.99 6.76 6.26
N VAL A 61 4.63 5.63 5.94
CA VAL A 61 4.98 5.25 4.56
C VAL A 61 3.75 5.12 3.66
N ILE A 62 2.60 4.74 4.22
CA ILE A 62 1.36 4.53 3.47
C ILE A 62 0.33 5.65 3.68
N ASP A 63 0.67 6.72 4.38
CA ASP A 63 -0.33 7.72 4.76
C ASP A 63 -0.94 8.45 3.58
N ARG A 64 -0.17 8.66 2.50
CA ARG A 64 -0.73 9.17 1.25
C ARG A 64 -1.90 8.31 0.78
N TYR A 65 -1.73 6.99 0.77
CA TYR A 65 -2.79 6.05 0.36
C TYR A 65 -3.95 6.03 1.35
N ARG A 66 -3.67 6.14 2.65
CA ARG A 66 -4.70 6.24 3.70
C ARG A 66 -5.50 7.54 3.55
N PHE A 67 -4.84 8.63 3.20
CA PHE A 67 -5.45 9.92 2.91
C PHE A 67 -6.38 9.82 1.70
N ASP A 68 -5.91 9.23 0.58
CA ASP A 68 -6.73 8.98 -0.60
C ASP A 68 -7.94 8.06 -0.29
N ALA A 69 -7.78 7.12 0.64
CA ALA A 69 -8.85 6.23 1.12
C ALA A 69 -9.81 6.89 2.14
N GLY A 70 -9.59 8.15 2.50
CA GLY A 70 -10.48 8.92 3.37
C GLY A 70 -10.25 8.74 4.89
N ALA A 71 -9.12 8.16 5.31
CA ALA A 71 -8.83 7.90 6.73
C ALA A 71 -8.78 9.16 7.62
N PHE A 72 -8.67 10.35 7.01
CA PHE A 72 -8.63 11.65 7.69
C PHE A 72 -9.84 12.53 7.35
N GLY A 73 -10.97 11.93 6.95
CA GLY A 73 -12.18 12.64 6.51
C GLY A 73 -12.65 13.70 7.51
N ASP A 74 -12.69 13.35 8.79
CA ASP A 74 -13.28 14.16 9.87
C ASP A 74 -12.35 15.24 10.44
N TYR A 75 -11.10 15.26 9.97
CA TYR A 75 -10.07 16.18 10.45
C TYR A 75 -10.02 17.45 9.61
N GLU A 76 -9.63 18.55 10.24
CA GLU A 76 -9.27 19.77 9.53
C GLU A 76 -7.95 19.57 8.77
N LYS A 77 -7.87 20.15 7.56
CA LYS A 77 -6.79 19.92 6.61
C LYS A 77 -6.24 21.26 6.14
N VAL A 78 -4.95 21.50 6.36
CA VAL A 78 -4.24 22.66 5.85
C VAL A 78 -3.23 22.20 4.81
N TRP A 79 -3.30 22.75 3.60
CA TRP A 79 -2.44 22.36 2.49
C TRP A 79 -1.26 23.32 2.33
N PHE A 80 -0.10 22.75 2.00
CA PHE A 80 1.14 23.47 1.80
C PHE A 80 1.74 23.10 0.44
N ALA A 81 2.47 24.04 -0.15
CA ALA A 81 3.10 23.83 -1.44
C ALA A 81 4.32 22.91 -1.36
N SER A 82 4.90 22.74 -0.16
CA SER A 82 6.03 21.85 0.08
C SER A 82 6.01 21.22 1.48
N ALA A 83 6.69 20.09 1.63
CA ALA A 83 6.91 19.45 2.93
C ALA A 83 7.75 20.30 3.89
N ALA A 84 8.62 21.19 3.37
CA ALA A 84 9.40 22.09 4.21
C ALA A 84 8.49 23.13 4.89
N GLU A 85 7.63 23.77 4.09
CA GLU A 85 6.66 24.76 4.58
C GLU A 85 5.70 24.15 5.62
N SER A 86 5.21 22.93 5.35
CA SER A 86 4.30 22.25 6.27
C SER A 86 4.96 21.89 7.61
N ARG A 87 6.25 21.49 7.59
CA ARG A 87 7.02 21.18 8.79
C ARG A 87 7.33 22.44 9.60
N ASP A 88 7.58 23.56 8.94
CA ASP A 88 7.78 24.84 9.61
C ASP A 88 6.50 25.27 10.34
N TRP A 89 5.36 25.18 9.65
CA TRP A 89 4.06 25.45 10.23
C TRP A 89 3.70 24.48 11.38
N GLN A 90 4.01 23.19 11.23
CA GLN A 90 3.77 22.15 12.25
C GLN A 90 4.48 22.44 13.57
N ARG A 91 5.67 23.02 13.54
CA ARG A 91 6.40 23.35 14.79
C ARG A 91 5.67 24.37 15.65
N GLU A 92 4.88 25.25 15.04
CA GLU A 92 4.14 26.31 15.71
C GLU A 92 2.71 25.86 16.10
N HIS A 93 2.06 25.04 15.27
CA HIS A 93 0.63 24.71 15.40
C HIS A 93 0.36 23.25 15.79
N GLY A 94 1.36 22.37 15.73
CA GLY A 94 1.22 20.93 15.91
C GLY A 94 0.57 20.23 14.72
N GLY A 95 -0.13 19.13 15.00
CA GLY A 95 -0.80 18.32 13.99
C GLY A 95 0.07 17.25 13.34
N TYR A 96 -0.55 16.47 12.46
CA TYR A 96 0.09 15.36 11.76
C TYR A 96 0.29 15.68 10.28
N ILE A 97 1.52 15.56 9.77
CA ILE A 97 1.86 15.90 8.39
C ILE A 97 1.80 14.65 7.53
N VAL A 98 1.07 14.74 6.42
CA VAL A 98 1.06 13.74 5.35
C VAL A 98 1.70 14.36 4.11
N GLU A 99 2.80 13.78 3.62
CA GLU A 99 3.43 14.17 2.38
C GLU A 99 2.64 13.63 1.17
N TYR A 100 2.38 14.49 0.18
CA TYR A 100 1.54 14.18 -0.98
C TYR A 100 2.23 14.64 -2.27
N GLY A 101 3.13 13.80 -2.80
CA GLY A 101 3.95 14.18 -3.94
C GLY A 101 4.89 15.32 -3.54
N ASP A 102 4.80 16.45 -4.25
CA ASP A 102 5.60 17.65 -3.93
C ASP A 102 4.94 18.53 -2.84
N GLN A 103 3.66 18.27 -2.52
CA GLN A 103 2.89 19.02 -1.52
C GLN A 103 2.84 18.29 -0.18
N ALA A 104 2.27 18.94 0.83
CA ALA A 104 1.99 18.31 2.11
C ALA A 104 0.69 18.85 2.71
N VAL A 105 0.05 18.03 3.55
CA VAL A 105 -1.18 18.40 4.26
C VAL A 105 -0.99 18.16 5.76
N ALA A 106 -1.32 19.18 6.57
CA ALA A 106 -1.44 19.04 8.01
C ALA A 106 -2.86 18.60 8.37
N ILE A 107 -2.95 17.52 9.14
CA ILE A 107 -4.16 16.94 9.69
C ILE A 107 -4.27 17.39 11.15
N LEU A 108 -5.34 18.10 11.47
CA LEU A 108 -5.57 18.70 12.77
C LEU A 108 -6.80 18.07 13.44
N TRP A 109 -6.65 17.75 14.73
CA TRP A 109 -7.77 17.31 15.55
C TRP A 109 -8.67 18.50 15.87
N ARG A 110 -10.00 18.31 15.77
CA ARG A 110 -10.97 19.28 16.27
C ARG A 110 -11.32 18.95 17.72
N GLU A 111 -11.03 19.86 18.64
CA GLU A 111 -11.60 19.81 20.00
C GLU A 111 -13.13 19.99 19.98
#